data_AF-A0AAX1DJS6-F1
#
_entry.id   AF-A0AAX1DJS6-F1
#
_cell.length_a   1.000
_cell.length_b   1.000
_cell.length_c   1.000
_cell.angle_alpha   90.00
_cell.angle_beta   90.00
_cell.angle_gamma   90.00
#
_symmetry.space_group_name_H-M   'P 1'
#
loop_
_entity.id
_entity.type
_entity.pdbx_description
1 polymer ?
#
loop_
_entity_poly.entity_id
_entity_poly.type
_entity_poly.pdbx_seq_one_letter_code
_entity_poly.pdbx_strand_id
1 'polypeptide(L)'
;MAKVKFILPLLLILSLAAWWFVPHDSEEDKAYYVAVFCAIDHHGQQPFDQQMRNVIEGGNSDYALQKIAYKPRLGRSVIGRWEQLKADEQQRAAQDDHACQQLLKR
;
A
#
# COMPACT_ATOMS: atom_id res chain seq x y z
N MET A 1 31.78 -16.60 -28.56
CA MET A 1 30.70 -17.44 -27.99
C MET A 1 30.82 -17.70 -26.49
N ALA A 2 31.99 -17.65 -25.86
CA ALA A 2 32.14 -17.89 -24.41
C ALA A 2 31.53 -16.79 -23.52
N LYS A 3 31.58 -15.51 -23.92
CA LYS A 3 31.05 -14.40 -23.11
C LYS A 3 29.54 -14.49 -22.85
N VAL A 4 28.74 -14.90 -23.84
CA VAL A 4 27.28 -15.05 -23.68
C VAL A 4 26.92 -16.17 -22.70
N LYS A 5 27.72 -17.25 -22.67
CA LYS A 5 27.52 -18.37 -21.74
C LYS A 5 27.70 -17.99 -20.26
N PHE A 6 28.45 -16.93 -19.96
CA PHE A 6 28.62 -16.42 -18.59
C PHE A 6 27.75 -15.20 -18.29
N ILE A 7 27.44 -14.37 -19.30
CA ILE A 7 26.58 -13.19 -19.12
C ILE A 7 25.12 -13.61 -18.89
N LEU A 8 24.61 -14.60 -19.61
CA LEU A 8 23.23 -15.06 -19.45
C LEU A 8 22.93 -15.58 -18.03
N PRO A 9 23.71 -16.50 -17.42
CA PRO A 9 23.46 -16.94 -16.06
C PRO A 9 23.68 -15.81 -15.04
N LEU A 10 24.62 -14.90 -15.28
CA LEU A 10 24.82 -13.74 -14.41
C LEU A 10 23.59 -12.83 -14.39
N LEU A 11 23.01 -12.53 -15.56
CA LEU A 11 21.77 -11.74 -15.65
C LEU A 11 20.59 -12.44 -14.98
N LEU A 12 20.48 -13.76 -15.11
CA LEU A 12 19.45 -14.54 -14.41
C LEU A 12 19.60 -14.43 -12.90
N ILE A 13 20.82 -14.59 -12.37
CA ILE A 13 21.10 -14.45 -10.94
C ILE A 13 20.76 -13.03 -10.46
N LEU A 14 21.15 -11.99 -11.21
CA LEU A 14 20.82 -10.61 -10.86
C LEU A 14 19.30 -10.36 -10.87
N SER A 15 18.58 -10.91 -11.84
CA SER A 15 17.11 -10.77 -11.91
C SER A 15 16.39 -11.48 -10.76
N LEU A 16 16.85 -12.67 -10.36
CA LEU A 16 16.32 -13.42 -9.22
C LEU A 16 16.64 -12.70 -7.90
N ALA A 17 17.86 -12.18 -7.76
CA ALA A 17 18.23 -11.38 -6.60
C ALA A 17 17.34 -10.15 -6.51
N ALA A 18 17.16 -9.41 -7.60
CA ALA A 18 16.29 -8.25 -7.64
C ALA A 18 14.84 -8.61 -7.25
N TRP A 19 14.29 -9.70 -7.80
CA TRP A 19 12.94 -10.16 -7.46
C TRP A 19 12.80 -10.53 -5.98
N TRP A 20 13.82 -11.14 -5.38
CA TRP A 20 13.83 -11.48 -3.96
C TRP A 20 13.81 -10.24 -3.04
N PHE A 21 14.45 -9.15 -3.47
CA PHE A 21 14.46 -7.89 -2.72
C PHE A 21 13.19 -7.06 -2.88
N VAL A 22 12.30 -7.39 -3.83
CA VAL A 22 11.00 -6.73 -3.95
C VAL A 22 10.07 -7.31 -2.89
N PRO A 23 9.58 -6.52 -1.92
CA PRO A 23 8.68 -7.03 -0.91
C PRO A 23 7.33 -7.43 -1.54
N HIS A 24 6.92 -8.68 -1.35
CA HIS A 24 5.61 -9.18 -1.75
C HIS A 24 4.63 -8.95 -0.59
N ASP A 25 3.82 -7.91 -0.69
CA ASP A 25 2.71 -7.74 0.26
C ASP A 25 1.58 -8.70 -0.12
N SER A 26 0.94 -9.27 0.89
CA SER A 26 -0.23 -10.14 0.71
C SER A 26 -1.42 -9.33 0.17
N GLU A 27 -2.37 -10.03 -0.45
CA GLU A 27 -3.64 -9.40 -0.85
C GLU A 27 -4.45 -8.91 0.36
N GLU A 28 -4.29 -9.57 1.51
CA GLU A 28 -4.89 -9.17 2.78
C GLU A 28 -4.32 -7.82 3.26
N ASP A 29 -3.00 -7.64 3.22
CA ASP A 29 -2.36 -6.37 3.59
C ASP A 29 -2.85 -5.24 2.67
N LYS A 30 -2.94 -5.49 1.36
CA LYS A 30 -3.45 -4.48 0.41
C LYS A 30 -4.89 -4.09 0.73
N ALA A 31 -5.76 -5.07 0.97
CA ALA A 31 -7.16 -4.84 1.31
C ALA A 31 -7.30 -4.10 2.64
N TYR A 32 -6.48 -4.44 3.63
CA TYR A 32 -6.44 -3.76 4.92
C TYR A 32 -6.06 -2.29 4.75
N TYR A 33 -5.04 -1.96 3.96
CA TYR A 33 -4.65 -0.56 3.71
C TYR A 33 -5.71 0.22 2.94
N VAL A 34 -6.43 -0.41 2.01
CA VAL A 34 -7.59 0.20 1.35
C VAL A 34 -8.69 0.49 2.38
N ALA A 35 -9.03 -0.47 3.23
CA ALA A 35 -10.05 -0.29 4.26
C ALA A 35 -9.68 0.81 5.26
N VAL A 36 -8.43 0.83 5.73
CA VAL A 36 -7.91 1.89 6.60
C VAL A 36 -8.03 3.24 5.90
N PHE A 37 -7.57 3.36 4.66
CA PHE A 37 -7.65 4.60 3.91
C PHE A 37 -9.10 5.09 3.78
N CYS A 38 -10.04 4.21 3.43
CA CYS A 38 -11.45 4.58 3.32
C CYS A 38 -12.07 5.06 4.65
N ALA A 39 -11.52 4.66 5.79
CA ALA A 39 -12.01 5.07 7.11
C ALA A 39 -11.37 6.37 7.65
N ILE A 40 -10.35 6.94 7.00
CA ILE A 40 -9.71 8.19 7.45
C ILE A 40 -10.49 9.43 7.00
N ASP A 41 -10.16 10.58 7.59
CA ASP A 41 -10.75 11.86 7.19
C ASP A 41 -10.08 12.39 5.91
N HIS A 42 -10.87 12.44 4.82
CA HIS A 42 -10.42 12.92 3.52
C HIS A 42 -10.48 14.44 3.37
N HIS A 43 -11.08 15.15 4.34
CA HIS A 43 -11.19 16.61 4.37
C HIS A 43 -10.30 17.25 5.45
N GLY A 44 -9.62 16.43 6.24
CA GLY A 44 -8.75 16.85 7.32
C GLY A 44 -7.47 17.53 6.82
N GLN A 45 -6.83 18.30 7.70
CA GLN A 45 -5.56 18.98 7.40
C GLN A 45 -4.33 18.06 7.54
N GLN A 46 -4.48 16.88 8.12
CA GLN A 46 -3.36 15.95 8.28
C GLN A 46 -3.07 15.19 6.98
N PRO A 47 -1.79 14.99 6.63
CA PRO A 47 -1.42 14.15 5.49
C PRO A 47 -1.96 12.73 5.63
N PHE A 48 -2.47 12.14 4.53
CA PHE A 48 -3.04 10.79 4.55
C PHE A 48 -2.09 9.73 5.10
N ASP A 49 -0.80 9.80 4.80
CA ASP A 49 0.21 8.87 5.32
C ASP A 49 0.25 8.89 6.86
N GLN A 50 0.16 10.08 7.45
CA GLN A 50 0.14 10.25 8.91
C GLN A 50 -1.18 9.76 9.50
N GLN A 51 -2.32 10.05 8.86
CA GLN A 51 -3.61 9.55 9.32
C GLN A 51 -3.66 8.02 9.32
N MET A 52 -3.25 7.37 8.22
CA MET A 52 -3.18 5.92 8.13
C MET A 52 -2.23 5.32 9.17
N ARG A 53 -1.05 5.93 9.35
CA ARG A 53 -0.10 5.51 10.40
C ARG A 53 -0.73 5.59 11.78
N ASN A 54 -1.43 6.68 12.10
CA ASN A 54 -2.09 6.84 13.38
C ASN A 54 -3.17 5.78 13.61
N VAL A 55 -3.93 5.40 12.58
CA VAL A 55 -4.93 4.32 12.67
C VAL A 55 -4.26 2.96 12.88
N ILE A 56 -3.26 2.64 12.05
CA ILE A 56 -2.60 1.33 12.04
C ILE A 56 -1.78 1.12 13.31
N GLU A 57 -0.93 2.08 13.65
CA GLU A 57 -0.03 1.98 14.80
C GLU A 57 -0.72 2.39 16.11
N GLY A 58 -1.78 3.19 16.06
CA GLY A 58 -2.57 3.56 17.24
C GLY A 58 -3.32 2.38 17.86
N GLY A 59 -3.57 1.31 17.09
CA GLY A 59 -4.10 0.04 17.60
C GLY A 59 -3.10 -0.78 18.43
N ASN A 60 -1.82 -0.41 18.47
CA ASN A 60 -0.76 -1.14 19.17
C ASN A 60 -0.75 -0.86 20.68
N SER A 61 -1.85 -1.19 21.37
CA SER A 61 -1.92 -1.14 22.84
C SER A 61 -0.90 -2.08 23.50
N ASP A 62 -0.61 -1.89 24.79
CA ASP A 62 0.34 -2.74 25.53
C ASP A 62 -0.10 -4.20 25.68
N TYR A 63 -1.40 -4.46 25.51
CA TYR A 63 -2.00 -5.79 25.52
C TYR A 63 -2.25 -6.35 24.12
N ALA A 64 -1.85 -5.64 23.06
CA ALA A 64 -2.02 -6.14 21.69
C ALA A 64 -1.18 -7.40 21.48
N LEU A 65 -1.84 -8.50 21.12
CA LEU A 65 -1.18 -9.79 20.86
C LEU A 65 -0.16 -9.68 19.72
N GLN A 66 -0.45 -8.81 18.74
CA GLN A 66 0.44 -8.50 17.64
C GLN A 66 0.45 -7.00 17.41
N LYS A 67 1.65 -6.42 17.45
CA LYS A 67 1.84 -5.02 17.07
C LYS A 67 2.17 -4.95 15.58
N ILE A 68 1.48 -4.09 14.86
CA ILE A 68 1.67 -3.89 13.42
C ILE A 68 2.35 -2.55 13.17
N ALA A 69 3.37 -2.55 12.32
CA ALA A 69 4.06 -1.33 11.91
C ALA A 69 3.45 -0.84 10.59
N TYR A 70 3.33 0.48 10.45
CA TYR A 70 2.92 1.08 9.19
C TYR A 70 3.98 0.80 8.11
N LYS A 71 3.52 0.35 6.95
CA LYS A 71 4.30 0.04 5.75
C LYS A 71 4.11 1.20 4.75
N PRO A 72 5.08 2.13 4.64
CA PRO A 72 4.91 3.34 3.82
C PRO A 72 4.66 3.05 2.34
N ARG A 73 5.16 1.91 1.83
CA ARG A 73 4.93 1.51 0.44
C ARG A 73 3.46 1.21 0.16
N LEU A 74 2.75 0.52 1.06
CA LEU A 74 1.34 0.23 0.89
C LEU A 74 0.49 1.49 1.01
N GLY A 75 0.74 2.33 2.01
CA GLY A 75 0.02 3.58 2.16
C GLY A 75 0.20 4.50 0.95
N ARG A 76 1.43 4.70 0.48
CA ARG A 76 1.69 5.44 -0.77
C ARG A 76 1.02 4.82 -2.00
N SER A 77 0.91 3.49 -2.06
CA SER A 77 0.20 2.82 -3.16
C SER A 77 -1.30 3.17 -3.15
N VAL A 78 -1.95 3.19 -1.98
CA VAL A 78 -3.36 3.58 -1.86
C VAL A 78 -3.55 5.07 -2.16
N ILE A 79 -2.72 5.93 -1.57
CA ILE A 79 -2.75 7.38 -1.79
C ILE A 79 -2.53 7.71 -3.27
N GLY A 80 -1.55 7.08 -3.93
CA GLY A 80 -1.29 7.32 -5.34
C GLY A 80 -2.46 6.89 -6.24
N ARG A 81 -3.19 5.83 -5.87
CA ARG A 81 -4.43 5.45 -6.58
C ARG A 81 -5.54 6.47 -6.33
N TRP A 82 -5.69 6.96 -5.11
CA TRP A 82 -6.62 8.03 -4.78
C TRP A 82 -6.36 9.30 -5.58
N GLU A 83 -5.10 9.73 -5.70
CA GLU A 83 -4.70 10.93 -6.46
C GLU A 83 -4.97 10.81 -7.96
N GLN A 84 -5.11 9.58 -8.48
CA GLN A 84 -5.46 9.31 -9.87
C GLN A 84 -6.97 9.32 -10.14
N LEU A 85 -7.80 9.28 -9.08
CA LEU A 85 -9.25 9.37 -9.22
C LEU A 85 -9.65 10.78 -9.66
N LYS A 86 -10.75 10.87 -10.40
CA LYS A 86 -11.35 12.16 -10.74
C LYS A 86 -11.96 12.81 -9.49
N ALA A 87 -12.16 14.13 -9.53
CA ALA A 87 -12.72 14.86 -8.40
C ALA A 87 -14.10 14.35 -7.95
N ASP A 88 -14.96 13.91 -8.89
CA ASP A 88 -16.26 13.30 -8.59
C ASP A 88 -16.12 11.90 -7.95
N GLU A 89 -15.15 11.11 -8.40
CA GLU A 89 -14.83 9.81 -7.82
C GLU A 89 -14.26 9.94 -6.41
N GLN A 90 -13.35 10.91 -6.18
CA GLN A 90 -12.83 11.25 -4.86
C GLN A 90 -13.95 11.70 -3.92
N GLN A 91 -14.84 12.59 -4.39
CA GLN A 91 -15.95 13.05 -3.57
C GLN A 91 -16.89 11.91 -3.19
N ARG A 92 -17.19 11.01 -4.13
CA ARG A 92 -18.00 9.82 -3.85
C ARG A 92 -17.32 8.88 -2.86
N ALA A 93 -16.03 8.62 -3.05
CA ALA A 93 -15.25 7.75 -2.19
C ALA A 93 -15.09 8.33 -0.78
N ALA A 94 -14.97 9.66 -0.63
CA ALA A 94 -14.93 10.31 0.68
C ALA A 94 -16.25 10.21 1.46
N GLN A 95 -17.38 9.93 0.79
CA GLN A 95 -18.71 9.88 1.41
C GLN A 95 -19.24 8.46 1.62
N ASP A 96 -18.69 7.47 0.91
CA ASP A 96 -19.15 6.09 0.90
C ASP A 96 -17.95 5.13 0.92
N ASP A 97 -17.71 4.52 2.08
CA ASP A 97 -16.62 3.56 2.30
C ASP A 97 -16.67 2.39 1.32
N HIS A 98 -17.85 1.92 0.94
CA HIS A 98 -17.98 0.82 0.00
C HIS A 98 -17.60 1.27 -1.42
N ALA A 99 -18.03 2.47 -1.83
CA ALA A 99 -17.58 3.06 -3.10
C ALA A 99 -16.07 3.31 -3.10
N CYS A 100 -15.50 3.80 -1.99
CA CYS A 100 -14.06 3.98 -1.83
C CYS A 100 -13.30 2.66 -2.01
N GLN A 101 -13.73 1.60 -1.32
CA GLN A 101 -13.10 0.30 -1.46
C GLN A 101 -13.19 -0.22 -2.90
N GLN A 102 -14.33 -0.07 -3.57
CA GLN A 102 -14.47 -0.50 -4.97
C GLN A 102 -13.55 0.26 -5.93
N LEU A 103 -13.40 1.56 -5.74
CA LEU A 103 -12.53 2.41 -6.58
C LEU A 103 -11.04 2.12 -6.35
N LEU A 104 -10.66 1.72 -5.13
CA LEU A 104 -9.27 1.48 -4.75
C LEU A 104 -8.88 0.00 -4.70
N LYS A 105 -9.81 -0.94 -4.95
CA LYS A 105 -9.55 -2.39 -5.03
C LYS A 105 -8.99 -2.73 -6.41
N ARG A 106 -7.70 -2.50 -6.61
CA ARG A 106 -7.00 -2.88 -7.85
C ARG A 106 -5.56 -3.29 -7.60
#